data_AF-A0A3A9ARE1-F1
#
_entry.id   AF-A0A3A9ARE1-F1
#
_cell.length_a   1.000
_cell.length_b   1.000
_cell.length_c   1.000
_cell.angle_alpha   90.00
_cell.angle_beta   90.00
_cell.angle_gamma   90.00
#
_symmetry.space_group_name_H-M   'P 1'
#
loop_
_entity.id
_entity.type
_entity.pdbx_description
1 polymer ?
#
loop_
_entity_poly.entity_id
_entity_poly.type
_entity_poly.pdbx_seq_one_letter_code
_entity_poly.pdbx_strand_id
1 'polypeptide(L)'
;MALFLADEDGNVVYKTDQLEANSRNTGEMKQPIKELKAISFQELNGDGLMDIVLITTCVNDKGSYAGKPYKVGDVLFQDEERFYRDYRISDKINRFGMNKSVESIVAFVRDGYSTEFLYTSATKKELLDNGFEIAAEQCHYRQFEKFGRLEVVPGTYTMANFATFMIYLVNEQGYIVWSFQPMGDFDNLYALKGITCRDIDGDGMKDIVVFARYSYEGNGNELLVESNYSIYYQRTGSFYEDTQIKKQYPCEEEDTLSGIVEKARSYWGWTA
;
A
#
# COMPACT_ATOMS: atom_id res chain seq x y z
N MET A 1 12.68 18.65 -9.64
CA MET A 1 13.92 17.83 -9.73
C MET A 1 14.30 17.71 -11.21
N ALA A 2 15.58 17.57 -11.53
CA ALA A 2 16.02 17.28 -12.90
C ALA A 2 17.18 16.28 -12.84
N LEU A 3 17.28 15.44 -13.85
CA LEU A 3 18.40 14.53 -14.06
C LEU A 3 19.33 15.09 -15.13
N PHE A 4 20.62 14.96 -14.88
CA PHE A 4 21.69 15.28 -15.82
C PHE A 4 22.58 14.04 -15.92
N LEU A 5 22.75 13.52 -17.13
CA LEU A 5 23.77 12.51 -17.40
C LEU A 5 24.98 13.23 -17.97
N ALA A 6 26.13 12.96 -17.37
CA ALA A 6 27.41 13.50 -17.79
C ALA A 6 28.32 12.38 -18.31
N ASP A 7 29.16 12.71 -19.28
CA ASP A 7 30.25 11.82 -19.73
C ASP A 7 31.40 11.79 -18.72
N GLU A 8 32.46 11.03 -19.03
CA GLU A 8 33.65 10.88 -18.19
C GLU A 8 34.41 12.21 -17.97
N ASP A 9 34.26 13.15 -18.90
CA ASP A 9 34.86 14.49 -18.84
C ASP A 9 33.97 15.49 -18.06
N GLY A 10 32.78 15.07 -17.62
CA GLY A 10 31.82 15.89 -16.88
C GLY A 10 30.93 16.76 -17.76
N ASN A 11 30.94 16.58 -19.09
CA ASN A 11 30.03 17.30 -19.97
C ASN A 11 28.64 16.67 -19.89
N VAL A 12 27.62 17.50 -19.72
CA VAL A 12 26.22 17.04 -19.73
C VAL A 12 25.85 16.61 -21.15
N VAL A 13 25.65 15.31 -21.33
CA VAL A 13 25.23 14.71 -22.62
C VAL A 13 23.72 14.58 -22.73
N TYR A 14 23.01 14.50 -21.60
CA TYR A 14 21.55 14.44 -21.57
C TYR A 14 20.99 15.11 -20.32
N LYS A 15 19.79 15.68 -20.44
CA LYS A 15 19.04 16.26 -19.31
C LYS A 15 17.55 16.01 -19.47
N THR A 16 16.87 15.78 -18.36
CA THR A 16 15.41 15.68 -18.34
C THR A 16 14.83 16.13 -17.00
N ASP A 17 13.66 16.77 -17.06
CA ASP A 17 12.78 17.06 -15.93
C ASP A 17 11.42 16.35 -16.08
N GLN A 18 11.27 15.46 -17.08
CA GLN A 18 10.04 14.72 -17.34
C GLN A 18 9.90 13.52 -16.39
N LEU A 19 9.75 13.81 -15.10
CA LEU A 19 9.68 12.83 -14.01
C LEU A 19 8.29 12.85 -13.38
N GLU A 20 7.76 11.69 -13.00
CA GLU A 20 6.47 11.57 -12.32
C GLU A 20 6.42 12.39 -11.02
N ALA A 21 7.54 12.46 -10.29
CA ALA A 21 7.67 13.28 -9.08
C ALA A 21 7.47 14.79 -9.36
N ASN A 22 7.74 15.26 -10.57
CA ASN A 22 7.51 16.65 -10.98
C ASN A 22 6.06 16.92 -11.44
N SER A 23 5.20 15.91 -11.43
CA SER A 23 3.79 16.01 -11.87
C SER A 23 2.79 15.81 -10.72
N ARG A 24 3.27 15.79 -9.46
CA ARG A 24 2.44 15.47 -8.29
C ARG A 24 1.50 16.60 -7.89
N ASN A 25 1.96 17.84 -7.92
CA ASN A 25 1.11 19.03 -7.74
C ASN A 25 0.79 19.60 -9.12
N THR A 26 -0.26 19.08 -9.75
CA THR A 26 -0.65 19.49 -11.11
C THR A 26 -0.96 21.00 -11.15
N GLY A 27 -0.32 21.71 -12.07
CA GLY A 27 -0.52 23.16 -12.25
C GLY A 27 0.32 24.04 -11.31
N GLU A 28 1.16 23.46 -10.44
CA GLU A 28 2.05 24.21 -9.56
C GLU A 28 3.53 24.04 -9.97
N MET A 29 4.31 25.12 -9.88
CA MET A 29 5.76 25.03 -10.09
C MET A 29 6.47 24.31 -8.94
N LYS A 30 5.97 24.48 -7.71
CA LYS A 30 6.54 23.83 -6.52
C LYS A 30 5.99 22.41 -6.41
N GLN A 31 6.88 21.45 -6.62
CA GLN A 31 6.58 20.02 -6.48
C GLN A 31 6.97 19.53 -5.08
N PRO A 32 6.29 18.50 -4.53
CA PRO A 32 6.44 18.07 -3.14
C PRO A 32 7.71 17.25 -2.89
N ILE A 33 8.75 17.41 -3.72
CA ILE A 33 9.95 16.57 -3.70
C ILE A 33 10.79 16.91 -2.48
N LYS A 34 11.11 15.89 -1.67
CA LYS A 34 11.97 16.00 -0.50
C LYS A 34 13.37 15.46 -0.78
N GLU A 35 13.47 14.27 -1.37
CA GLU A 35 14.75 13.60 -1.63
C GLU A 35 14.61 12.55 -2.76
N LEU A 36 15.71 12.29 -3.46
CA LEU A 36 15.85 11.10 -4.31
C LEU A 36 16.25 9.93 -3.41
N LYS A 37 15.33 8.99 -3.20
CA LYS A 37 15.53 7.85 -2.29
C LYS A 37 16.34 6.73 -2.93
N ALA A 38 16.10 6.44 -4.21
CA ALA A 38 16.84 5.41 -4.93
C ALA A 38 16.96 5.75 -6.42
N ILE A 39 18.08 5.33 -7.02
CA ILE A 39 18.31 5.32 -8.46
C ILE A 39 19.00 4.00 -8.82
N SER A 40 18.58 3.39 -9.93
CA SER A 40 19.20 2.17 -10.45
C SER A 40 19.20 2.19 -11.97
N PHE A 41 20.24 1.59 -12.57
CA PHE A 41 20.44 1.49 -14.01
C PHE A 41 20.40 0.03 -14.41
N GLN A 42 19.43 -0.38 -15.22
CA GLN A 42 19.16 -1.78 -15.52
C GLN A 42 18.45 -1.91 -16.87
N GLU A 43 18.69 -2.97 -17.62
CA GLU A 43 17.83 -3.32 -18.76
C GLU A 43 16.47 -3.83 -18.26
N LEU A 44 15.37 -3.21 -18.68
CA LEU A 44 14.01 -3.57 -18.25
C LEU A 44 13.10 -4.04 -19.38
N ASN A 45 13.35 -3.61 -20.62
CA ASN A 45 12.45 -3.86 -21.76
C ASN A 45 13.01 -4.86 -22.78
N GLY A 46 14.24 -5.36 -22.60
CA GLY A 46 14.86 -6.35 -23.49
C GLY A 46 15.49 -5.78 -24.77
N ASP A 47 15.74 -4.46 -24.84
CA ASP A 47 16.36 -3.82 -26.01
C ASP A 47 17.90 -3.74 -25.94
N GLY A 48 18.51 -4.26 -24.87
CA GLY A 48 19.95 -4.22 -24.65
C GLY A 48 20.50 -2.86 -24.20
N LEU A 49 19.64 -1.85 -23.99
CA LEU A 49 19.99 -0.54 -23.43
C LEU A 49 19.68 -0.49 -21.93
N MET A 50 20.26 0.49 -21.24
CA MET A 50 20.14 0.63 -19.80
C MET A 50 19.07 1.65 -19.45
N ASP A 51 17.99 1.19 -18.84
CA ASP A 51 16.91 2.05 -18.35
C ASP A 51 17.21 2.58 -16.94
N ILE A 52 16.53 3.64 -16.53
CA ILE A 52 16.70 4.27 -15.22
C ILE A 52 15.44 4.05 -14.38
N VAL A 53 15.61 3.42 -13.22
CA VAL A 53 14.57 3.33 -12.18
C VAL A 53 14.82 4.40 -11.13
N LEU A 54 13.78 5.13 -10.74
CA LEU A 54 13.83 6.20 -9.75
C LEU A 54 12.79 5.96 -8.66
N ILE A 55 13.15 6.22 -7.41
CA ILE A 55 12.18 6.39 -6.31
C ILE A 55 12.49 7.71 -5.61
N THR A 56 11.50 8.58 -5.58
CA THR A 56 11.57 9.90 -4.94
C THR A 56 10.68 9.92 -3.71
N THR A 57 11.17 10.41 -2.58
CA THR A 57 10.33 10.70 -1.42
C THR A 57 9.71 12.09 -1.61
N CYS A 58 8.39 12.16 -1.51
CA CYS A 58 7.61 13.39 -1.57
C CYS A 58 6.91 13.66 -0.24
N VAL A 59 6.70 14.93 0.10
CA VAL A 59 5.92 15.40 1.25
C VAL A 59 5.02 16.54 0.81
N ASN A 60 3.72 16.39 0.98
CA ASN A 60 2.77 17.46 0.67
C ASN A 60 2.76 18.51 1.78
N ASP A 61 2.68 19.78 1.41
CA ASP A 61 2.54 20.89 2.39
C ASP A 61 1.09 21.08 2.86
N LYS A 62 0.12 20.52 2.13
CA LYS A 62 -1.33 20.73 2.31
C LYS A 62 -2.12 19.45 2.05
N GLY A 63 -3.39 19.44 2.48
CA GLY A 63 -4.31 18.32 2.30
C GLY A 63 -4.28 17.31 3.45
N SER A 64 -5.10 16.25 3.34
CA SER A 64 -5.22 15.19 4.35
C SER A 64 -3.92 14.39 4.57
N TYR A 65 -3.01 14.44 3.60
CA TYR A 65 -1.70 13.79 3.63
C TYR A 65 -0.54 14.81 3.84
N ALA A 66 -0.84 16.00 4.36
CA ALA A 66 0.18 17.01 4.64
C ALA A 66 1.21 16.51 5.69
N GLY A 67 2.48 16.79 5.45
CA GLY A 67 3.58 16.43 6.36
C GLY A 67 3.94 14.94 6.39
N LYS A 68 3.18 14.08 5.71
CA LYS A 68 3.46 12.65 5.62
C LYS A 68 4.30 12.32 4.39
N PRO A 69 5.43 11.61 4.53
CA PRO A 69 6.22 11.18 3.39
C PRO A 69 5.49 10.09 2.59
N TYR A 70 5.66 10.09 1.28
CA TYR A 70 5.24 9.03 0.38
C TYR A 70 6.27 8.85 -0.73
N LYS A 71 6.36 7.63 -1.27
CA LYS A 71 7.25 7.30 -2.38
C LYS A 71 6.57 7.61 -3.71
N VAL A 72 7.34 8.06 -4.69
CA VAL A 72 6.94 8.19 -6.09
C VAL A 72 7.98 7.46 -6.93
N GLY A 73 7.56 6.37 -7.57
CA GLY A 73 8.39 5.55 -8.44
C GLY A 73 8.27 5.99 -9.90
N ASP A 74 9.36 5.87 -10.66
CA ASP A 74 9.36 6.16 -12.08
C ASP A 74 10.37 5.29 -12.83
N VAL A 75 10.14 5.09 -14.12
CA VAL A 75 11.05 4.41 -15.02
C VAL A 75 11.24 5.25 -16.28
N LEU A 76 12.50 5.52 -16.61
CA LEU A 76 12.90 6.16 -17.85
C LEU A 76 13.55 5.12 -18.75
N PHE A 77 12.90 4.81 -19.86
CA PHE A 77 13.43 3.89 -20.83
C PHE A 77 14.43 4.60 -21.74
N GLN A 78 15.54 3.96 -22.02
CA GLN A 78 16.50 4.46 -23.00
C GLN A 78 16.00 4.16 -24.41
N ASP A 79 16.20 5.08 -25.34
CA ASP A 79 16.20 4.84 -26.77
C ASP A 79 17.54 5.31 -27.38
N GLU A 80 17.71 5.24 -28.70
CA GLU A 80 18.98 5.54 -29.37
C GLU A 80 19.57 6.93 -29.03
N GLU A 81 18.73 7.93 -28.72
CA GLU A 81 19.16 9.32 -28.54
C GLU A 81 18.71 9.97 -27.22
N ARG A 82 17.76 9.38 -26.50
CA ARG A 82 17.15 10.00 -25.31
C ARG A 82 16.63 8.96 -24.33
N PHE A 83 16.19 9.48 -23.19
CA PHE A 83 15.33 8.77 -22.26
C PHE A 83 13.88 9.25 -22.42
N TYR A 84 12.92 8.34 -22.25
CA TYR A 84 11.51 8.68 -22.24
C TYR A 84 10.77 7.98 -21.11
N ARG A 85 9.68 8.59 -20.65
CA ARG A 85 8.80 8.05 -19.61
C ARG A 85 7.53 7.49 -20.24
N ASP A 86 7.18 6.24 -19.94
CA ASP A 86 5.83 5.73 -20.19
C ASP A 86 4.93 6.02 -18.98
N TYR A 87 4.08 7.05 -19.11
CA TYR A 87 3.20 7.48 -18.03
C TYR A 87 2.23 6.40 -17.55
N ARG A 88 1.92 5.38 -18.36
CA ARG A 88 1.03 4.27 -17.98
C ARG A 88 1.73 3.33 -17.00
N ILE A 89 3.02 3.11 -17.21
CA ILE A 89 3.87 2.33 -16.30
C ILE A 89 4.06 3.12 -15.00
N SER A 90 4.38 4.41 -15.07
CA SER A 90 4.47 5.26 -13.87
C SER A 90 3.15 5.29 -13.09
N ASP A 91 2.00 5.41 -13.76
CA ASP A 91 0.69 5.39 -13.09
C ASP A 91 0.45 4.08 -12.35
N LYS A 92 0.70 2.93 -12.99
CA LYS A 92 0.54 1.62 -12.34
C LYS A 92 1.49 1.42 -11.16
N ILE A 93 2.77 1.79 -11.32
CA ILE A 93 3.79 1.71 -10.26
C ILE A 93 3.30 2.42 -9.00
N ASN A 94 2.78 3.64 -9.15
CA ASN A 94 2.39 4.49 -8.04
C ASN A 94 1.00 4.18 -7.50
N ARG A 95 0.05 3.83 -8.37
CA ARG A 95 -1.35 3.55 -7.98
C ARG A 95 -1.48 2.25 -7.18
N PHE A 96 -0.69 1.24 -7.52
CA PHE A 96 -0.80 -0.09 -6.90
C PHE A 96 0.36 -0.39 -5.92
N GLY A 97 1.11 0.63 -5.49
CA GLY A 97 2.12 0.48 -4.44
C GLY A 97 3.35 -0.34 -4.84
N MET A 98 3.67 -0.43 -6.13
CA MET A 98 4.87 -1.12 -6.62
C MET A 98 6.13 -0.25 -6.49
N ASN A 99 5.97 1.01 -6.07
CA ASN A 99 7.04 1.98 -5.80
C ASN A 99 7.74 1.82 -4.44
N LYS A 100 7.55 0.69 -3.75
CA LYS A 100 8.12 0.44 -2.42
C LYS A 100 9.63 0.23 -2.46
N SER A 101 10.14 -0.38 -3.54
CA SER A 101 11.56 -0.61 -3.79
C SER A 101 11.89 -0.66 -5.28
N VAL A 102 13.17 -0.58 -5.62
CA VAL A 102 13.64 -0.75 -7.00
C VAL A 102 13.30 -2.15 -7.49
N GLU A 103 13.48 -3.16 -6.64
CA GLU A 103 13.20 -4.56 -6.96
C GLU A 103 11.71 -4.79 -7.27
N SER A 104 10.81 -4.12 -6.54
CA SER A 104 9.37 -4.16 -6.83
C SER A 104 9.02 -3.53 -8.17
N ILE A 105 9.66 -2.41 -8.53
CA ILE A 105 9.48 -1.79 -9.85
C ILE A 105 10.02 -2.70 -10.95
N VAL A 106 11.21 -3.29 -10.76
CA VAL A 106 11.82 -4.23 -11.71
C VAL A 106 10.94 -5.46 -11.91
N ALA A 107 10.46 -6.08 -10.83
CA ALA A 107 9.58 -7.24 -10.89
C ALA A 107 8.31 -6.93 -11.70
N PHE A 108 7.80 -5.69 -11.63
CA PHE A 108 6.67 -5.26 -12.44
C PHE A 108 7.02 -4.99 -13.89
N VAL A 109 8.02 -4.17 -14.14
CA VAL A 109 8.32 -3.68 -15.49
C VAL A 109 8.97 -4.75 -16.35
N ARG A 110 9.93 -5.49 -15.80
CA ARG A 110 10.70 -6.51 -16.52
C ARG A 110 10.03 -7.87 -16.45
N ASP A 111 9.61 -8.28 -15.25
CA ASP A 111 9.18 -9.67 -15.01
C ASP A 111 7.64 -9.83 -15.09
N GLY A 112 6.88 -8.73 -15.18
CA GLY A 112 5.44 -8.72 -15.37
C GLY A 112 4.60 -8.98 -14.10
N TYR A 113 5.22 -9.08 -12.92
CA TYR A 113 4.49 -9.24 -11.66
C TYR A 113 3.74 -7.97 -11.29
N SER A 114 2.50 -8.07 -10.83
CA SER A 114 1.73 -6.88 -10.45
C SER A 114 0.90 -7.09 -9.21
N THR A 115 0.76 -6.03 -8.41
CA THR A 115 -0.20 -5.94 -7.31
C THR A 115 -1.57 -5.43 -7.77
N GLU A 116 -1.75 -5.08 -9.06
CA GLU A 116 -3.01 -4.54 -9.61
C GLU A 116 -4.20 -5.49 -9.38
N PHE A 117 -3.99 -6.80 -9.47
CA PHE A 117 -5.05 -7.80 -9.27
C PHE A 117 -5.62 -7.75 -7.85
N LEU A 118 -4.86 -7.30 -6.85
CA LEU A 118 -5.32 -7.18 -5.47
C LEU A 118 -6.50 -6.20 -5.35
N TYR A 119 -6.61 -5.24 -6.27
CA TYR A 119 -7.65 -4.20 -6.26
C TYR A 119 -8.70 -4.40 -7.35
N THR A 120 -8.45 -5.30 -8.30
CA THR A 120 -9.30 -5.47 -9.51
C THR A 120 -9.95 -6.85 -9.62
N SER A 121 -9.48 -7.85 -8.88
CA SER A 121 -10.10 -9.19 -8.87
C SER A 121 -11.56 -9.10 -8.39
N ALA A 122 -12.45 -9.80 -9.08
CA ALA A 122 -13.88 -9.85 -8.76
C ALA A 122 -14.24 -11.09 -7.95
N THR A 123 -13.40 -12.13 -7.95
CA THR A 123 -13.66 -13.38 -7.23
C THR A 123 -12.49 -13.85 -6.39
N LYS A 124 -12.78 -14.63 -5.34
CA LYS A 124 -11.76 -15.31 -4.53
C LYS A 124 -10.89 -16.24 -5.39
N LYS A 125 -11.47 -16.86 -6.42
CA LYS A 125 -10.74 -17.73 -7.35
C LYS A 125 -9.69 -16.94 -8.13
N GLU A 126 -10.05 -15.78 -8.69
CA GLU A 126 -9.10 -14.93 -9.42
C GLU A 126 -7.95 -14.46 -8.53
N LEU A 127 -8.20 -14.13 -7.26
CA LEU A 127 -7.13 -13.78 -6.31
C LEU A 127 -6.12 -14.93 -6.16
N LEU A 128 -6.63 -16.14 -5.92
CA LEU A 128 -5.79 -17.33 -5.74
C LEU A 128 -5.02 -17.69 -7.02
N ASP A 129 -5.70 -17.62 -8.17
CA ASP A 129 -5.09 -17.91 -9.47
C ASP A 129 -3.96 -16.90 -9.82
N ASN A 130 -4.00 -15.68 -9.25
CA ASN A 130 -2.94 -14.67 -9.36
C ASN A 130 -1.91 -14.70 -8.21
N GLY A 131 -1.94 -15.74 -7.35
CA GLY A 131 -0.91 -15.98 -6.34
C GLY A 131 -1.16 -15.33 -4.98
N PHE A 132 -2.39 -14.90 -4.68
CA PHE A 132 -2.74 -14.47 -3.33
C PHE A 132 -2.73 -15.65 -2.34
N GLU A 133 -2.03 -15.50 -1.23
CA GLU A 133 -1.91 -16.51 -0.19
C GLU A 133 -2.83 -16.19 1.00
N ILE A 134 -3.82 -17.03 1.23
CA ILE A 134 -4.83 -16.83 2.28
C ILE A 134 -4.28 -17.25 3.65
N ALA A 135 -4.45 -16.39 4.65
CA ALA A 135 -4.24 -16.71 6.07
C ALA A 135 -5.45 -17.51 6.60
N ALA A 136 -5.47 -18.81 6.30
CA ALA A 136 -6.62 -19.69 6.51
C ALA A 136 -7.06 -19.78 7.98
N GLU A 137 -6.13 -19.64 8.91
CA GLU A 137 -6.36 -19.68 10.35
C GLU A 137 -7.17 -18.48 10.89
N GLN A 138 -7.22 -17.38 10.13
CA GLN A 138 -8.03 -16.19 10.45
C GLN A 138 -9.29 -16.09 9.58
N CYS A 139 -9.49 -17.02 8.63
CA CYS A 139 -10.67 -17.04 7.78
C CYS A 139 -11.89 -17.52 8.54
N HIS A 140 -12.99 -16.77 8.44
CA HIS A 140 -14.24 -17.15 9.08
C HIS A 140 -15.44 -16.48 8.41
N TYR A 141 -16.61 -17.12 8.52
CA TYR A 141 -17.87 -16.52 8.10
C TYR A 141 -18.44 -15.60 9.18
N ARG A 142 -19.01 -14.48 8.75
CA ARG A 142 -19.74 -13.55 9.62
C ARG A 142 -21.00 -13.04 8.94
N GLN A 143 -22.05 -12.86 9.74
CA GLN A 143 -23.25 -12.16 9.31
C GLN A 143 -23.05 -10.65 9.54
N PHE A 144 -23.06 -9.87 8.46
CA PHE A 144 -23.07 -8.42 8.47
C PHE A 144 -24.48 -7.90 8.15
N GLU A 145 -24.94 -6.91 8.89
CA GLU A 145 -26.33 -6.47 8.90
C GLU A 145 -26.78 -5.94 7.53
N LYS A 146 -25.91 -5.20 6.82
CA LYS A 146 -26.19 -4.64 5.49
C LYS A 146 -25.72 -5.48 4.31
N PHE A 147 -24.89 -6.51 4.54
CA PHE A 147 -24.25 -7.28 3.45
C PHE A 147 -24.55 -8.78 3.46
N GLY A 148 -25.26 -9.28 4.48
CA GLY A 148 -25.54 -10.71 4.59
C GLY A 148 -24.35 -11.49 5.16
N ARG A 149 -24.32 -12.78 4.87
CA ARG A 149 -23.26 -13.68 5.31
C ARG A 149 -22.07 -13.59 4.35
N LEU A 150 -20.92 -13.20 4.88
CA LEU A 150 -19.67 -13.07 4.13
C LEU A 150 -18.56 -13.88 4.81
N GLU A 151 -17.64 -14.39 4.00
CA GLU A 151 -16.34 -14.90 4.45
C GLU A 151 -15.37 -13.71 4.57
N VAL A 152 -14.72 -13.59 5.72
CA VAL A 152 -13.60 -12.68 5.93
C VAL A 152 -12.33 -13.42 5.51
N VAL A 153 -11.66 -12.95 4.46
CA VAL A 153 -10.52 -13.61 3.80
C VAL A 153 -9.29 -12.70 3.87
N PRO A 154 -8.50 -12.76 4.97
CA PRO A 154 -7.19 -12.14 5.04
C PRO A 154 -6.15 -12.93 4.25
N GLY A 155 -5.13 -12.23 3.75
CA GLY A 155 -3.99 -12.87 3.11
C GLY A 155 -2.97 -11.89 2.56
N THR A 156 -1.93 -12.43 1.94
CA THR A 156 -0.82 -11.64 1.41
C THR A 156 -0.50 -12.02 -0.03
N TYR A 157 0.05 -11.07 -0.78
CA TYR A 157 0.76 -11.35 -2.02
C TYR A 157 2.19 -10.81 -1.89
N THR A 158 3.17 -11.68 -2.17
CA THR A 158 4.59 -11.34 -2.06
C THR A 158 5.14 -11.02 -3.44
N MET A 159 5.63 -9.80 -3.61
CA MET A 159 6.27 -9.33 -4.83
C MET A 159 7.64 -8.73 -4.50
N ALA A 160 8.70 -9.28 -5.12
CA ALA A 160 10.08 -9.04 -4.71
C ALA A 160 10.26 -9.33 -3.21
N ASN A 161 10.66 -8.33 -2.41
CA ASN A 161 10.85 -8.46 -0.98
C ASN A 161 9.65 -7.96 -0.15
N PHE A 162 8.51 -7.66 -0.80
CA PHE A 162 7.38 -7.01 -0.16
C PHE A 162 6.12 -7.87 -0.15
N ALA A 163 5.53 -8.06 1.02
CA ALA A 163 4.28 -8.78 1.24
C ALA A 163 3.13 -7.80 1.48
N THR A 164 2.31 -7.56 0.46
CA THR A 164 1.13 -6.70 0.56
C THR A 164 0.00 -7.47 1.24
N PHE A 165 -0.51 -6.94 2.35
CA PHE A 165 -1.60 -7.54 3.12
C PHE A 165 -2.95 -6.94 2.77
N MET A 166 -3.89 -7.80 2.41
CA MET A 166 -5.25 -7.43 2.05
C MET A 166 -6.25 -8.25 2.86
N ILE A 167 -7.42 -7.67 3.09
CA ILE A 167 -8.59 -8.41 3.58
C ILE A 167 -9.71 -8.24 2.57
N TYR A 168 -10.30 -9.37 2.18
CA TYR A 168 -11.46 -9.43 1.30
C TYR A 168 -12.68 -9.90 2.08
N LEU A 169 -13.84 -9.35 1.75
CA LEU A 169 -15.12 -9.89 2.14
C LEU A 169 -15.74 -10.58 0.92
N VAL A 170 -16.00 -11.88 1.05
CA VAL A 170 -16.41 -12.74 -0.06
C VAL A 170 -17.79 -13.31 0.23
N ASN A 171 -18.72 -13.21 -0.72
CA ASN A 171 -20.05 -13.79 -0.57
C ASN A 171 -20.04 -15.32 -0.78
N GLU A 172 -21.18 -15.98 -0.53
CA GLU A 172 -21.30 -17.45 -0.66
C GLU A 172 -21.06 -17.97 -2.08
N GLN A 173 -21.19 -17.12 -3.11
CA GLN A 173 -20.91 -17.47 -4.51
C GLN A 173 -19.43 -17.27 -4.89
N GLY A 174 -18.60 -16.78 -3.97
CA GLY A 174 -17.16 -16.56 -4.20
C GLY A 174 -16.82 -15.20 -4.82
N TYR A 175 -17.79 -14.27 -4.93
CA TYR A 175 -17.53 -12.91 -5.38
C TYR A 175 -17.03 -12.03 -4.23
N ILE A 176 -16.04 -11.20 -4.55
CA ILE A 176 -15.53 -10.16 -3.66
C ILE A 176 -16.56 -9.03 -3.65
N VAL A 177 -17.13 -8.75 -2.48
CA VAL A 177 -18.07 -7.64 -2.30
C VAL A 177 -17.40 -6.40 -1.71
N TRP A 178 -16.27 -6.59 -1.04
CA TRP A 178 -15.47 -5.53 -0.45
C TRP A 178 -14.02 -5.97 -0.26
N SER A 179 -13.09 -5.03 -0.31
CA SER A 179 -11.67 -5.26 -0.04
C SER A 179 -11.02 -4.02 0.55
N PHE A 180 -10.04 -4.20 1.42
CA PHE A 180 -9.29 -3.10 2.01
C PHE A 180 -7.89 -3.54 2.45
N GLN A 181 -7.01 -2.55 2.64
CA GLN A 181 -5.60 -2.72 3.03
C GLN A 181 -5.36 -2.15 4.43
N PRO A 182 -5.37 -2.98 5.50
CA PRO A 182 -5.25 -2.52 6.88
C PRO A 182 -3.92 -1.88 7.26
N MET A 183 -2.87 -2.19 6.49
CA MET A 183 -1.48 -1.83 6.79
C MET A 183 -1.12 -0.37 6.49
N GLY A 184 -1.98 0.41 5.82
CA GLY A 184 -1.68 1.80 5.48
C GLY A 184 -0.31 1.96 4.80
N ASP A 185 0.57 2.77 5.40
CA ASP A 185 1.87 3.13 4.83
C ASP A 185 3.00 2.12 5.10
N PHE A 186 2.77 1.09 5.93
CA PHE A 186 3.78 0.05 6.21
C PHE A 186 4.22 -0.69 4.94
N ASP A 187 5.38 -1.33 5.02
CA ASP A 187 5.97 -2.04 3.89
C ASP A 187 5.50 -3.50 3.84
N ASN A 188 5.44 -4.20 4.99
CA ASN A 188 5.06 -5.62 5.05
C ASN A 188 4.17 -5.97 6.24
N LEU A 189 3.37 -7.02 6.09
CA LEU A 189 2.84 -7.76 7.23
C LEU A 189 3.94 -8.62 7.85
N TYR A 190 4.23 -8.37 9.13
CA TYR A 190 5.13 -9.19 9.91
C TYR A 190 4.39 -10.35 10.59
N ALA A 191 3.23 -10.06 11.21
CA ALA A 191 2.38 -11.10 11.80
C ALA A 191 0.94 -10.61 11.95
N LEU A 192 -0.04 -11.39 11.50
CA LEU A 192 -1.45 -11.14 11.80
C LEU A 192 -1.77 -11.61 13.23
N LYS A 193 -2.16 -10.68 14.11
CA LYS A 193 -2.48 -10.98 15.52
C LYS A 193 -3.93 -11.38 15.70
N GLY A 194 -4.82 -10.84 14.88
CA GLY A 194 -6.18 -11.34 14.75
C GLY A 194 -7.14 -10.35 14.10
N ILE A 195 -8.29 -10.87 13.72
CA ILE A 195 -9.39 -10.10 13.16
C ILE A 195 -10.65 -10.43 13.94
N THR A 196 -11.44 -9.42 14.29
CA THR A 196 -12.75 -9.62 14.91
C THR A 196 -13.79 -8.74 14.26
N CYS A 197 -15.02 -9.25 14.19
CA CYS A 197 -16.15 -8.57 13.61
C CYS A 197 -17.26 -8.40 14.66
N ARG A 198 -17.43 -7.19 15.19
CA ARG A 198 -18.35 -6.90 16.31
C ARG A 198 -18.80 -5.44 16.23
N ASP A 199 -19.95 -5.16 16.81
CA ASP A 199 -20.43 -3.79 17.05
C ASP A 199 -19.50 -3.05 18.03
N ILE A 200 -18.74 -2.09 17.48
CA ILE A 200 -17.76 -1.28 18.20
C ILE A 200 -18.34 0.08 18.59
N ASP A 201 -19.08 0.73 17.68
CA ASP A 201 -19.62 2.08 17.89
C ASP A 201 -21.02 2.11 18.49
N GLY A 202 -21.71 0.98 18.48
CA GLY A 202 -23.01 0.80 19.07
C GLY A 202 -24.21 1.09 18.19
N ASP A 203 -24.00 1.16 16.88
CA ASP A 203 -25.08 1.33 15.92
C ASP A 203 -25.83 0.02 15.60
N GLY A 204 -25.42 -1.09 16.22
CA GLY A 204 -26.00 -2.42 16.04
C GLY A 204 -25.48 -3.16 14.80
N MET A 205 -24.53 -2.59 14.05
CA MET A 205 -23.88 -3.20 12.90
C MET A 205 -22.50 -3.74 13.28
N LYS A 206 -22.04 -4.80 12.62
CA LYS A 206 -20.72 -5.36 12.91
C LYS A 206 -19.62 -4.61 12.17
N ASP A 207 -18.74 -4.02 12.94
CA ASP A 207 -17.51 -3.40 12.46
C ASP A 207 -16.37 -4.42 12.42
N ILE A 208 -15.30 -4.09 11.72
CA ILE A 208 -14.11 -4.95 11.60
C ILE A 208 -12.96 -4.30 12.35
N VAL A 209 -12.36 -5.04 13.27
CA VAL A 209 -11.10 -4.67 13.94
C VAL A 209 -10.02 -5.64 13.49
N VAL A 210 -8.94 -5.08 12.96
CA VAL A 210 -7.75 -5.82 12.52
C VAL A 210 -6.60 -5.45 13.44
N PHE A 211 -5.91 -6.43 14.00
CA PHE A 211 -4.70 -6.22 14.78
C PHE A 211 -3.55 -7.03 14.18
N ALA A 212 -2.42 -6.38 13.93
CA ALA A 212 -1.27 -7.01 13.31
C ALA A 212 0.04 -6.32 13.70
N ARG A 213 1.15 -6.98 13.42
CA ARG A 213 2.48 -6.40 13.42
C ARG A 213 2.88 -6.15 11.99
N TYR A 214 3.40 -4.97 11.73
CA TYR A 214 3.89 -4.57 10.42
C TYR A 214 5.37 -4.24 10.49
N SER A 215 6.06 -4.37 9.37
CA SER A 215 7.43 -3.88 9.24
C SER A 215 7.53 -2.73 8.25
N TYR A 216 8.49 -1.85 8.49
CA TYR A 216 8.83 -0.75 7.60
C TYR A 216 10.30 -0.41 7.69
N GLU A 217 10.80 0.24 6.64
CA GLU A 217 12.15 0.76 6.61
C GLU A 217 12.27 2.06 7.42
N GLY A 218 13.06 2.01 8.50
CA GLY A 218 13.41 3.16 9.33
C GLY A 218 14.53 4.02 8.75
N ASN A 219 14.93 5.05 9.49
CA ASN A 219 16.06 5.90 9.09
C ASN A 219 17.35 5.06 9.07
N GLY A 220 18.04 5.01 7.92
CA GLY A 220 19.29 4.26 7.78
C GLY A 220 19.13 2.79 7.34
N ASN A 221 18.01 2.45 6.69
CA ASN A 221 17.70 1.09 6.19
C ASN A 221 17.53 0.03 7.29
N GLU A 222 17.23 0.43 8.53
CA GLU A 222 16.88 -0.50 9.59
C GLU A 222 15.46 -1.03 9.38
N LEU A 223 15.26 -2.35 9.52
CA LEU A 223 13.92 -2.95 9.50
C LEU A 223 13.30 -2.77 10.89
N LEU A 224 12.30 -1.90 10.99
CA LEU A 224 11.52 -1.70 12.20
C LEU A 224 10.25 -2.53 12.14
N VAL A 225 9.82 -3.05 13.29
CA VAL A 225 8.57 -3.82 13.43
C VAL A 225 7.76 -3.21 14.56
N GLU A 226 6.50 -2.89 14.29
CA GLU A 226 5.59 -2.36 15.30
C GLU A 226 4.19 -2.98 15.20
N SER A 227 3.54 -3.08 16.34
CA SER A 227 2.15 -3.47 16.46
C SER A 227 1.22 -2.31 16.10
N ASN A 228 0.18 -2.57 15.30
CA ASN A 228 -0.81 -1.58 14.92
C ASN A 228 -2.17 -2.24 14.69
N TYR A 229 -3.26 -1.47 14.86
CA TYR A 229 -4.62 -1.94 14.64
C TYR A 229 -5.38 -1.03 13.71
N SER A 230 -6.38 -1.51 12.98
CA SER A 230 -7.25 -0.68 12.14
C SER A 230 -8.70 -1.07 12.38
N ILE A 231 -9.60 -0.08 12.39
CA ILE A 231 -11.03 -0.27 12.64
C ILE A 231 -11.79 0.22 11.43
N TYR A 232 -12.75 -0.57 10.96
CA TYR A 232 -13.60 -0.26 9.82
C TYR A 232 -15.06 -0.36 10.25
N TYR A 233 -15.72 0.79 10.35
CA TYR A 233 -17.12 0.85 10.76
C TYR A 233 -18.05 0.49 9.60
N GLN A 234 -19.00 -0.40 9.84
CA GLN A 234 -20.00 -0.75 8.85
C GLN A 234 -20.96 0.43 8.65
N ARG A 235 -21.23 0.77 7.40
CA ARG A 235 -22.28 1.73 7.02
C ARG A 235 -23.09 1.19 5.84
N THR A 236 -24.10 1.94 5.41
CA THR A 236 -24.92 1.55 4.26
C THR A 236 -24.08 1.48 2.99
N GLY A 237 -23.80 0.26 2.52
CA GLY A 237 -23.13 0.01 1.24
C GLY A 237 -21.60 0.09 1.27
N SER A 238 -20.97 0.40 2.40
CA SER A 238 -19.50 0.39 2.54
C SER A 238 -19.02 0.20 3.99
N PHE A 239 -17.70 0.14 4.15
CA PHE A 239 -17.03 0.29 5.44
C PHE A 239 -16.17 1.55 5.44
N TYR A 240 -16.10 2.24 6.57
CA TYR A 240 -15.30 3.45 6.75
C TYR A 240 -14.18 3.24 7.76
N GLU A 241 -12.94 3.53 7.37
CA GLU A 241 -11.79 3.44 8.26
C GLU A 241 -11.84 4.52 9.35
N ASP A 242 -11.60 4.12 10.60
CA ASP A 242 -11.37 5.04 11.71
C ASP A 242 -9.99 5.70 11.61
N THR A 243 -9.95 7.03 11.71
CA THR A 243 -8.69 7.79 11.71
C THR A 243 -8.48 8.62 12.99
N GLN A 244 -9.33 8.46 14.01
CA GLN A 244 -9.37 9.33 15.20
C GLN A 244 -9.01 8.59 16.47
N ILE A 245 -9.44 7.34 16.63
CA ILE A 245 -9.33 6.57 17.86
C ILE A 245 -7.88 6.41 18.32
N LYS A 246 -6.96 6.20 17.37
CA LYS A 246 -5.53 6.05 17.64
C LYS A 246 -4.89 7.29 18.26
N LYS A 247 -5.50 8.49 18.12
CA LYS A 247 -5.01 9.71 18.76
C LYS A 247 -5.21 9.69 20.27
N GLN A 248 -6.23 8.97 20.75
CA GLN A 248 -6.54 8.82 22.16
C GLN A 248 -6.04 7.49 22.72
N TYR A 249 -6.08 6.43 21.91
CA TYR A 249 -5.68 5.08 22.27
C TYR A 249 -4.62 4.59 21.27
N PRO A 250 -3.36 5.03 21.40
CA PRO A 250 -2.26 4.49 20.58
C PRO A 250 -2.11 2.99 20.81
N CYS A 251 -1.56 2.31 19.80
CA CYS A 251 -1.26 0.88 19.91
C CYS A 251 0.06 0.71 20.67
N GLU A 252 0.04 -0.15 21.68
CA GLU A 252 1.23 -0.52 22.45
C GLU A 252 1.67 -1.96 22.08
N GLU A 253 2.94 -2.31 22.28
CA GLU A 253 3.44 -3.67 21.98
C GLU A 253 2.78 -4.76 22.84
N GLU A 254 2.30 -4.40 24.04
CA GLU A 254 1.64 -5.29 24.99
C GLU A 254 0.13 -5.47 24.70
N ASP A 255 -0.41 -4.75 23.72
CA ASP A 255 -1.83 -4.79 23.42
C ASP A 255 -2.27 -6.17 22.89
N THR A 256 -3.50 -6.51 23.24
CA THR A 256 -4.20 -7.71 22.75
C THR A 256 -5.40 -7.29 21.92
N LEU A 257 -5.87 -8.18 21.04
CA LEU A 257 -7.07 -7.90 20.24
C LEU A 257 -8.29 -7.58 21.13
N SER A 258 -8.46 -8.29 22.24
CA SER A 258 -9.53 -8.02 23.21
C SER A 258 -9.38 -6.64 23.86
N GLY A 259 -8.16 -6.28 24.28
CA GLY A 259 -7.89 -4.96 24.86
C GLY A 259 -8.13 -3.82 23.86
N ILE A 260 -7.78 -4.01 22.58
CA ILE A 260 -8.08 -3.03 21.52
C ILE A 260 -9.59 -2.89 21.34
N VAL A 261 -10.35 -3.98 21.33
CA VAL A 261 -11.82 -3.93 21.24
C VAL A 261 -12.43 -3.19 22.44
N GLU A 262 -11.93 -3.41 23.65
CA GLU A 262 -12.39 -2.71 24.85
C GLU A 262 -12.10 -1.21 24.79
N LYS A 263 -10.87 -0.82 24.46
CA LYS A 263 -10.48 0.58 24.22
C LYS A 263 -11.37 1.20 23.15
N ALA A 264 -11.63 0.46 22.06
CA ALA A 264 -12.41 0.96 20.95
C ALA A 264 -13.88 1.21 21.31
N ARG A 265 -14.48 0.31 22.09
CA ARG A 265 -15.86 0.48 22.57
C ARG A 265 -15.95 1.59 23.61
N SER A 266 -14.94 1.72 24.48
CA SER A 266 -14.83 2.82 25.45
C SER A 266 -14.75 4.19 24.78
N TYR A 267 -14.07 4.31 23.63
CA TYR A 267 -14.06 5.54 22.83
C TYR A 267 -15.48 5.99 22.42
N TRP A 268 -16.36 5.04 22.12
CA TRP A 268 -17.77 5.29 21.80
C TRP A 268 -18.69 5.35 23.03
N GLY A 269 -18.13 5.40 24.24
CA GLY A 269 -18.90 5.55 25.48
C GLY A 269 -19.51 4.26 26.01
N TRP A 270 -19.11 3.10 25.49
CA TRP A 270 -19.53 1.81 26.05
C TRP A 270 -18.70 1.48 27.29
N THR A 271 -19.36 1.28 28.43
CA THR A 271 -18.74 0.66 29.61
C THR A 271 -18.64 -0.85 29.42
N ALA A 272 -17.50 -1.41 29.84
CA ALA A 272 -17.22 -2.85 29.82
C ALA A 272 -18.24 -3.66 30.63
#